data_AF-A0A7K1Z0W5-F1
#
_entry.id   AF-A0A7K1Z0W5-F1
#
_cell.length_a   1.000
_cell.length_b   1.000
_cell.length_c   1.000
_cell.angle_alpha   90.00
_cell.angle_beta   90.00
_cell.angle_gamma   90.00
#
_symmetry.space_group_name_H-M   'P 1'
#
loop_
_entity.id
_entity.type
_entity.pdbx_description
1 polymer ?
#
loop_
_entity_poly.entity_id
_entity_poly.type
_entity_poly.pdbx_seq_one_letter_code
_entity_poly.pdbx_strand_id
1 'polypeptide(L)'
;MRPFFIRPSYITVVSNPVTCTVLHVSEDRTTKSLGAYYATCSSTQLESLKSMSMDIWGPYIQGTRIWVPGAAQKIAFDRFHVAKYIGNGVDEVRKIENRELRKQGMDTLTGTKYVWLTNRKHMSAWHKKQLQQLKKSTLKTSWAWAIKEFSQTLWHYKSRTWALKGWKIRFASRRRSTVSHLGAQGLEAMVILGHAMPACSHEKSGQDH
;
A
#
# COMPACT_ATOMS: atom_id res chain seq x y z
N MET A 1 -4.84 37.65 18.88
CA MET A 1 -3.82 36.70 18.40
C MET A 1 -4.49 35.68 17.50
N ARG A 2 -4.12 35.59 16.21
CA ARG A 2 -4.56 34.48 15.34
C ARG A 2 -3.72 33.24 15.69
N PRO A 3 -4.30 32.03 15.80
CA PRO A 3 -3.53 30.84 16.09
C PRO A 3 -2.56 30.55 14.93
N PHE A 4 -1.27 30.42 15.27
CA PHE A 4 -0.22 30.04 14.34
C PHE A 4 -0.38 28.55 14.00
N PHE A 5 -1.12 28.26 12.92
CA PHE A 5 -1.16 26.90 12.37
C PHE A 5 0.17 26.64 11.66
N ILE A 6 1.04 25.85 12.29
CA ILE A 6 2.19 25.26 11.59
C ILE A 6 1.61 24.35 10.52
N ARG A 7 1.62 24.81 9.26
CA ARG A 7 1.28 23.94 8.14
C ARG A 7 2.34 22.85 8.07
N PRO A 8 1.96 21.56 7.99
CA PRO A 8 2.95 20.53 7.71
C PRO A 8 3.60 20.85 6.36
N SER A 9 4.87 21.23 6.39
CA SER A 9 5.69 21.38 5.19
C SER A 9 6.10 19.99 4.73
N TYR A 10 5.79 19.67 3.48
CA TYR A 10 6.21 18.43 2.84
C TYR A 10 7.34 18.76 1.88
N ILE A 11 8.30 17.86 1.76
CA ILE A 11 9.40 17.97 0.81
C ILE A 11 9.32 16.79 -0.15
N THR A 12 9.32 17.05 -1.45
CA THR A 12 9.52 16.04 -2.48
C THR A 12 11.02 15.83 -2.65
N VAL A 13 11.49 14.60 -2.50
CA VAL A 13 12.87 14.22 -2.76
C VAL A 13 12.89 13.18 -3.87
N VAL A 14 13.66 13.43 -4.92
CA VAL A 14 13.97 12.45 -5.96
C VAL A 14 15.42 12.01 -5.79
N SER A 15 15.65 10.71 -5.72
CA SER A 15 16.98 10.14 -5.54
C SER A 15 17.22 8.97 -6.48
N ASN A 16 18.50 8.74 -6.78
CA ASN A 16 18.95 7.53 -7.45
C ASN A 16 19.23 6.46 -6.36
N PRO A 17 18.53 5.32 -6.37
CA PRO A 17 18.70 4.29 -5.36
C PRO A 17 20.02 3.50 -5.50
N VAL A 18 20.65 3.51 -6.67
CA VAL A 18 21.92 2.79 -6.92
C VAL A 18 23.11 3.59 -6.40
N THR A 19 23.12 4.89 -6.68
CA THR A 19 24.22 5.79 -6.27
C THR A 19 23.97 6.47 -4.94
N CYS A 20 22.77 6.30 -4.36
CA CYS A 20 22.31 6.99 -3.15
C CYS A 20 22.41 8.52 -3.23
N THR A 21 22.30 9.09 -4.43
CA THR A 21 22.40 10.54 -4.65
C THR A 21 21.02 11.19 -4.74
N VAL A 22 20.90 12.39 -4.15
CA VAL A 22 19.71 13.22 -4.32
C VAL A 22 19.82 13.96 -5.66
N LEU A 23 18.81 13.76 -6.51
CA LEU A 23 18.73 14.38 -7.83
C LEU A 23 17.91 15.67 -7.80
N HIS A 24 16.91 15.74 -6.92
CA HIS A 24 16.02 16.89 -6.80
C HIS A 24 15.38 16.99 -5.43
N VAL A 25 15.21 18.22 -4.96
CA VAL A 25 14.46 18.56 -3.75
C VAL A 25 13.51 19.69 -4.12
N SER A 26 12.23 19.54 -3.81
CA SER A 26 11.24 20.61 -3.96
C SER A 26 10.31 20.67 -2.76
N GLU A 27 9.83 21.87 -2.50
CA GLU A 27 8.76 22.08 -1.53
C GLU A 27 7.44 21.52 -2.05
N ASP A 28 6.58 21.22 -1.10
CA ASP A 28 5.33 20.52 -1.25
C ASP A 28 5.49 19.09 -1.78
N ARG A 29 4.39 18.37 -1.64
CA ARG A 29 4.08 17.21 -2.45
C ARG A 29 3.01 17.74 -3.41
N THR A 30 3.28 17.92 -4.69
CA THR A 30 2.28 18.25 -5.73
C THR A 30 2.66 17.61 -7.06
N THR A 31 1.73 17.60 -8.02
CA THR A 31 2.06 17.24 -9.41
C THR A 31 3.07 18.24 -10.00
N LYS A 32 3.04 19.51 -9.57
CA LYS A 32 3.97 20.55 -10.02
C LYS A 32 5.38 20.33 -9.49
N SER A 33 5.52 19.98 -8.20
CA SER A 33 6.84 19.76 -7.57
C SER A 33 7.62 18.64 -8.27
N LEU A 34 6.95 17.52 -8.56
CA LEU A 34 7.56 16.41 -9.30
C LEU A 34 7.72 16.72 -10.80
N GLY A 35 6.77 17.46 -11.39
CA GLY A 35 6.86 17.91 -12.79
C GLY A 35 8.06 18.82 -13.06
N ALA A 36 8.44 19.66 -12.08
CA ALA A 36 9.63 20.50 -12.17
C ALA A 36 10.91 19.67 -12.33
N TYR A 37 11.02 18.53 -11.65
CA TYR A 37 12.13 17.59 -11.86
C TYR A 37 12.11 17.00 -13.27
N TYR A 38 10.97 16.45 -13.71
CA TYR A 38 10.89 15.83 -15.04
C TYR A 38 11.18 16.81 -16.19
N ALA A 39 10.84 18.09 -16.02
CA ALA A 39 11.17 19.14 -16.99
C ALA A 39 12.69 19.34 -17.18
N THR A 40 13.52 18.96 -16.20
CA THR A 40 14.99 19.00 -16.33
C THR A 40 15.57 17.79 -17.06
N CYS A 41 14.78 16.73 -17.27
CA CYS A 41 15.20 15.51 -17.93
C CYS A 41 14.97 15.59 -19.44
N SER A 42 15.87 15.00 -20.23
CA SER A 42 15.62 14.78 -21.66
C SER A 42 14.58 13.69 -21.88
N SER A 43 13.94 13.70 -23.05
CA SER A 43 13.03 12.62 -23.46
C SER A 43 13.72 11.26 -23.43
N THR A 44 14.97 11.18 -23.90
CA THR A 44 15.78 9.95 -23.87
C THR A 44 16.03 9.43 -22.45
N GLN A 45 16.25 10.33 -21.48
CA GLN A 45 16.38 9.95 -20.07
C GLN A 45 15.07 9.36 -19.53
N LEU A 46 13.93 10.03 -19.76
CA LEU A 46 12.61 9.57 -19.30
C LEU A 46 12.20 8.24 -19.94
N GLU A 47 12.54 8.01 -21.20
CA GLU A 47 12.33 6.74 -21.89
C GLU A 47 13.19 5.63 -21.28
N SER A 48 14.46 5.92 -20.97
CA SER A 48 15.42 4.97 -20.41
C SER A 48 15.12 4.54 -18.96
N LEU A 49 14.22 5.24 -18.26
CA LEU A 49 13.80 4.88 -16.90
C LEU A 49 13.27 3.44 -16.88
N LYS A 50 13.95 2.56 -16.12
CA LYS A 50 13.55 1.15 -15.96
C LYS A 50 12.44 0.99 -14.93
N SER A 51 12.57 1.67 -13.79
CA SER A 51 11.60 1.63 -12.69
C SER A 51 11.75 2.85 -11.79
N MET A 52 10.70 3.14 -11.02
CA MET A 52 10.68 4.23 -10.03
C MET A 52 9.89 3.76 -8.81
N SER A 53 10.44 3.97 -7.60
CA SER A 53 9.70 3.73 -6.36
C SER A 53 9.09 5.03 -5.85
N MET A 54 7.81 5.03 -5.47
CA MET A 54 7.14 6.22 -4.92
C MET A 54 6.06 5.88 -3.90
N ASP A 55 5.59 6.90 -3.18
CA ASP A 55 4.41 6.82 -2.32
C ASP A 55 3.13 6.65 -3.16
N ILE A 56 2.09 6.06 -2.57
CA ILE A 56 0.75 5.90 -3.13
C ILE A 56 -0.01 7.23 -3.00
N TRP A 57 0.56 8.27 -3.58
CA TRP A 57 0.01 9.59 -3.53
C TRP A 57 -0.40 10.07 -4.92
N GLY A 58 -1.69 10.37 -5.07
CA GLY A 58 -2.32 10.62 -6.36
C GLY A 58 -1.59 11.64 -7.25
N PRO A 59 -1.12 12.78 -6.72
CA PRO A 59 -0.40 13.76 -7.52
C PRO A 59 0.97 13.30 -8.04
N TYR A 60 1.70 12.42 -7.33
CA TYR A 60 2.92 11.80 -7.86
C TYR A 60 2.60 10.83 -8.99
N ILE A 61 1.61 9.95 -8.79
CA ILE A 61 1.17 9.00 -9.83
C ILE A 61 0.77 9.75 -11.10
N GLN A 62 -0.03 10.81 -10.96
CA GLN A 62 -0.48 11.62 -12.09
C GLN A 62 0.67 12.39 -12.73
N GLY A 63 1.55 13.03 -11.94
CA GLY A 63 2.71 13.72 -12.46
C GLY A 63 3.62 12.81 -13.26
N THR A 64 3.93 11.63 -12.73
CA THR A 64 4.73 10.64 -13.46
C THR A 64 4.04 10.15 -14.72
N ARG A 65 2.71 9.94 -14.72
CA ARG A 65 1.98 9.52 -15.93
C ARG A 65 1.97 10.56 -17.04
N ILE A 66 2.03 11.84 -16.69
CA ILE A 66 2.11 12.93 -17.66
C ILE A 66 3.47 12.94 -18.37
N TRP A 67 4.55 12.73 -17.62
CA TRP A 67 5.91 12.94 -18.12
C TRP A 67 6.63 11.67 -18.59
N VAL A 68 6.36 10.51 -17.99
CA VAL A 68 7.13 9.29 -18.22
C VAL A 68 6.38 8.34 -19.16
N PRO A 69 6.91 8.05 -20.36
CA PRO A 69 6.34 7.05 -21.24
C PRO A 69 6.31 5.67 -20.58
N GLY A 70 5.16 5.00 -20.64
CA GLY A 70 4.98 3.70 -19.99
C GLY A 70 5.02 3.75 -18.46
N ALA A 71 4.73 4.90 -17.84
CA ALA A 71 4.76 5.09 -16.39
C ALA A 71 4.06 3.97 -15.60
N ALA A 72 2.90 3.49 -16.09
CA ALA A 72 2.14 2.44 -15.42
C ALA A 72 2.90 1.11 -15.25
N GLN A 73 3.88 0.81 -16.12
CA GLN A 73 4.72 -0.38 -15.99
C GLN A 73 5.99 -0.12 -15.18
N LYS A 74 6.41 1.14 -15.06
CA LYS A 74 7.66 1.56 -14.41
C LYS A 74 7.46 1.93 -12.93
N ILE A 75 6.26 2.30 -12.52
CA ILE A 75 5.94 2.68 -11.13
C ILE A 75 5.89 1.45 -10.24
N ALA A 76 6.68 1.50 -9.17
CA ALA A 76 6.66 0.63 -8.02
C ALA A 76 6.18 1.44 -6.80
N PHE A 77 5.27 0.90 -5.99
CA PHE A 77 4.91 1.55 -4.73
C PHE A 77 5.80 1.07 -3.59
N ASP A 78 6.22 2.01 -2.74
CA ASP A 78 6.99 1.69 -1.55
C ASP A 78 6.19 0.78 -0.59
N ARG A 79 6.90 -0.22 -0.06
CA ARG A 79 6.33 -1.26 0.79
C ARG A 79 5.67 -0.70 2.06
N PHE A 80 6.28 0.29 2.69
CA PHE A 80 5.78 0.81 3.96
C PHE A 80 4.47 1.56 3.76
N HIS A 81 4.40 2.36 2.71
CA HIS A 81 3.19 3.09 2.36
C HIS A 81 2.05 2.16 1.96
N VAL A 82 2.34 1.11 1.18
CA VAL A 82 1.39 0.02 0.90
C VAL A 82 0.89 -0.62 2.19
N ALA A 83 1.79 -1.06 3.07
CA ALA A 83 1.42 -1.76 4.29
C ALA A 83 0.55 -0.88 5.22
N LYS A 84 0.91 0.41 5.34
CA LYS A 84 0.14 1.42 6.08
C LYS A 84 -1.24 1.61 5.46
N TYR A 85 -1.32 1.74 4.14
CA TYR A 85 -2.58 1.91 3.42
C TYR A 85 -3.53 0.73 3.67
N ILE A 86 -3.05 -0.50 3.50
CA ILE A 86 -3.85 -1.71 3.74
C ILE A 86 -4.26 -1.80 5.22
N GLY A 87 -3.35 -1.50 6.14
CA GLY A 87 -3.65 -1.46 7.58
C GLY A 87 -4.77 -0.48 7.91
N ASN A 88 -4.75 0.72 7.34
CA ASN A 88 -5.84 1.70 7.49
C ASN A 88 -7.17 1.13 6.97
N GLY A 89 -7.16 0.46 5.82
CA GLY A 89 -8.35 -0.22 5.29
C GLY A 89 -8.94 -1.25 6.26
N VAL A 90 -8.10 -2.01 6.96
CA VAL A 90 -8.57 -2.95 8.01
C VAL A 90 -9.20 -2.20 9.19
N ASP A 91 -8.60 -1.10 9.65
CA ASP A 91 -9.15 -0.30 10.75
C ASP A 91 -10.49 0.35 10.36
N GLU A 92 -10.64 0.81 9.12
CA GLU A 92 -11.91 1.38 8.63
C GLU A 92 -13.02 0.34 8.59
N VAL A 93 -12.76 -0.86 8.05
CA VAL A 93 -13.72 -1.97 8.08
C VAL A 93 -14.12 -2.30 9.51
N ARG A 94 -13.14 -2.36 10.43
CA ARG A 94 -13.37 -2.59 11.85
C ARG A 94 -14.25 -1.51 12.48
N LYS A 95 -14.00 -0.23 12.20
CA LYS A 95 -14.80 0.89 12.74
C LYS A 95 -16.25 0.80 12.27
N ILE A 96 -16.47 0.55 10.98
CA ILE A 96 -17.81 0.41 10.39
C ILE A 96 -18.52 -0.79 11.02
N GLU A 97 -17.88 -1.95 11.04
CA GLU A 97 -18.48 -3.17 11.59
C GLU A 97 -18.74 -3.07 13.10
N ASN A 98 -17.81 -2.49 13.88
CA ASN A 98 -18.00 -2.27 15.31
C ASN A 98 -19.19 -1.35 15.59
N ARG A 99 -19.40 -0.32 14.75
CA ARG A 99 -20.55 0.57 14.88
C ARG A 99 -21.86 -0.20 14.70
N GLU A 100 -21.94 -1.09 13.71
CA GLU A 100 -23.14 -1.90 13.48
C GLU A 100 -23.39 -2.93 14.58
N LEU A 101 -22.34 -3.61 15.04
CA LEU A 101 -22.45 -4.56 16.17
C LEU A 101 -22.90 -3.86 17.46
N ARG A 102 -22.40 -2.65 17.71
CA ARG A 102 -22.80 -1.88 18.89
C ARG A 102 -24.28 -1.47 18.87
N LYS A 103 -24.86 -1.20 17.70
CA LYS A 103 -26.31 -0.97 17.58
C LYS A 103 -27.13 -2.21 17.97
N GLN A 104 -26.54 -3.40 17.87
CA GLN A 104 -27.14 -4.68 18.27
C GLN A 104 -26.79 -5.07 19.71
N GLY A 105 -26.15 -4.18 20.48
CA GLY A 105 -25.73 -4.44 21.87
C GLY A 105 -24.47 -5.29 22.01
N MET A 106 -23.75 -5.57 20.91
CA MET A 106 -22.55 -6.40 20.91
C MET A 106 -21.28 -5.54 20.91
N ASP A 107 -20.32 -5.84 21.81
CA ASP A 107 -19.06 -5.09 21.93
C ASP A 107 -17.81 -5.84 21.43
N THR A 108 -18.02 -6.88 20.61
CA THR A 108 -16.98 -7.86 20.20
C THR A 108 -15.73 -7.24 19.57
N LEU A 109 -15.84 -6.10 18.87
CA LEU A 109 -14.73 -5.44 18.17
C LEU A 109 -14.11 -4.27 18.95
N THR A 110 -14.62 -3.92 20.13
CA THR A 110 -14.07 -2.84 20.95
C THR A 110 -12.73 -3.23 21.57
N GLY A 111 -11.78 -2.30 21.57
CA GLY A 111 -10.40 -2.58 22.02
C GLY A 111 -9.58 -3.49 21.10
N THR A 112 -10.16 -4.02 20.01
CA THR A 112 -9.46 -5.02 19.17
C THR A 112 -8.54 -4.43 18.10
N LYS A 113 -8.43 -3.10 17.96
CA LYS A 113 -7.66 -2.43 16.88
C LYS A 113 -6.26 -3.02 16.71
N TYR A 114 -5.48 -3.08 17.79
CA TYR A 114 -4.10 -3.56 17.72
C TYR A 114 -4.00 -5.08 17.53
N VAL A 115 -5.04 -5.85 17.85
CA VAL A 115 -5.12 -7.29 17.53
C VAL A 115 -5.08 -7.50 16.01
N TRP A 116 -5.72 -6.60 15.24
CA TRP A 116 -5.76 -6.69 13.77
C TRP A 116 -4.52 -6.07 13.10
N LEU A 117 -4.05 -4.93 13.60
CA LEU A 117 -2.99 -4.16 12.93
C LEU A 117 -1.58 -4.68 13.19
N THR A 118 -1.33 -5.26 14.37
CA THR A 118 0.01 -5.77 14.73
C THR A 118 0.47 -6.83 13.74
N ASN A 119 1.77 -6.86 13.43
CA ASN A 119 2.34 -7.93 12.61
C ASN A 119 2.39 -9.22 13.45
N ARG A 120 1.95 -10.34 12.88
CA ARG A 120 1.92 -11.64 13.56
C ARG A 120 3.26 -12.06 14.17
N LYS A 121 4.39 -11.66 13.56
CA LYS A 121 5.75 -11.92 14.07
C LYS A 121 6.05 -11.19 15.39
N HIS A 122 5.44 -10.03 15.60
CA HIS A 122 5.64 -9.18 16.78
C HIS A 122 4.45 -9.23 17.77
N MET A 123 3.48 -10.13 17.55
CA MET A 123 2.33 -10.28 18.45
C MET A 123 2.71 -11.05 19.73
N SER A 124 2.27 -10.53 20.87
CA SER A 124 2.26 -11.25 22.14
C SER A 124 1.38 -12.50 22.08
N ALA A 125 1.62 -13.46 22.98
CA ALA A 125 0.81 -14.68 23.09
C ALA A 125 -0.68 -14.37 23.34
N TRP A 126 -0.95 -13.35 24.17
CA TRP A 126 -2.31 -12.88 24.45
C TRP A 126 -3.01 -12.36 23.19
N HIS A 127 -2.36 -11.48 22.42
CA HIS A 127 -2.90 -10.99 21.15
C HIS A 127 -3.14 -12.13 20.15
N LYS A 128 -2.26 -13.14 20.10
CA LYS A 128 -2.45 -14.32 19.24
C LYS A 128 -3.72 -15.11 19.61
N LYS A 129 -3.98 -15.31 20.90
CA LYS A 129 -5.18 -16.01 21.40
C LYS A 129 -6.46 -15.22 21.08
N GLN A 130 -6.47 -13.91 21.35
CA GLN A 130 -7.58 -13.01 21.01
C GLN A 130 -7.87 -13.05 19.50
N LEU A 131 -6.82 -12.95 18.68
CA LEU A 131 -6.96 -13.03 17.23
C LEU A 131 -7.54 -14.37 16.76
N GLN A 132 -7.15 -15.49 17.36
CA GLN A 132 -7.72 -16.80 17.02
C GLN A 132 -9.21 -16.90 17.33
N GLN A 133 -9.65 -16.33 18.45
CA GLN A 133 -11.08 -16.28 18.81
C GLN A 133 -11.86 -15.41 17.81
N LEU A 134 -11.36 -14.21 17.53
CA LEU A 134 -12.00 -13.27 16.61
C LEU A 134 -12.04 -13.79 15.16
N LYS A 135 -11.05 -14.57 14.73
CA LYS A 135 -11.02 -15.14 13.37
C LYS A 135 -12.04 -16.23 13.10
N LYS A 136 -12.47 -16.95 14.13
CA LYS A 136 -13.47 -18.03 13.99
C LYS A 136 -14.88 -17.50 13.71
N SER A 137 -15.06 -16.19 13.80
CA SER A 137 -16.31 -15.50 13.50
C SER A 137 -16.48 -15.18 12.01
N THR A 138 -17.71 -14.85 11.61
CA THR A 138 -18.08 -14.37 10.27
C THR A 138 -17.80 -12.87 10.07
N LEU A 139 -16.96 -12.24 10.90
CA LEU A 139 -16.68 -10.81 10.86
C LEU A 139 -15.99 -10.39 9.55
N LYS A 140 -16.47 -9.29 8.96
CA LYS A 140 -15.86 -8.60 7.81
C LYS A 140 -14.44 -8.15 8.14
N THR A 141 -14.19 -7.76 9.38
CA THR A 141 -12.86 -7.38 9.89
C THR A 141 -11.87 -8.55 9.82
N SER A 142 -12.32 -9.77 10.13
CA SER A 142 -11.50 -10.99 9.99
C SER A 142 -11.07 -11.20 8.54
N TRP A 143 -11.93 -10.85 7.57
CA TRP A 143 -11.63 -10.95 6.15
C TRP A 143 -10.65 -9.88 5.68
N ALA A 144 -10.88 -8.62 6.04
CA ALA A 144 -9.96 -7.52 5.75
C ALA A 144 -8.56 -7.82 6.31
N TRP A 145 -8.49 -8.38 7.52
CA TRP A 145 -7.25 -8.85 8.12
C TRP A 145 -6.58 -9.98 7.32
N ALA A 146 -7.34 -10.97 6.86
CA ALA A 146 -6.78 -12.08 6.08
C ALA A 146 -6.18 -11.61 4.75
N ILE A 147 -6.77 -10.58 4.14
CA ILE A 147 -6.22 -9.87 2.99
C ILE A 147 -4.90 -9.18 3.36
N LYS A 148 -4.86 -8.42 4.46
CA LYS A 148 -3.64 -7.75 4.96
C LYS A 148 -2.47 -8.71 5.16
N GLU A 149 -2.73 -9.92 5.65
CA GLU A 149 -1.66 -10.89 5.82
C GLU A 149 -1.21 -11.50 4.51
N PHE A 150 -2.15 -11.74 3.59
CA PHE A 150 -1.79 -12.20 2.25
C PHE A 150 -0.99 -11.13 1.48
N SER A 151 -1.32 -9.85 1.61
CA SER A 151 -0.55 -8.79 0.94
C SER A 151 0.91 -8.75 1.41
N GLN A 152 1.19 -9.12 2.67
CA GLN A 152 2.57 -9.21 3.16
C GLN A 152 3.37 -10.32 2.47
N THR A 153 2.72 -11.39 1.99
CA THR A 153 3.42 -12.48 1.30
C THR A 153 3.75 -12.13 -0.15
N LEU A 154 3.07 -11.16 -0.75
CA LEU A 154 3.28 -10.74 -2.13
C LEU A 154 4.72 -10.31 -2.43
N TRP A 155 5.40 -9.74 -1.43
CA TRP A 155 6.80 -9.30 -1.57
C TRP A 155 7.81 -10.43 -1.62
N HIS A 156 7.38 -11.66 -1.35
CA HIS A 156 8.22 -12.85 -1.46
C HIS A 156 8.00 -13.60 -2.79
N TYR A 157 7.05 -13.16 -3.62
CA TYR A 157 6.85 -13.75 -4.94
C TYR A 157 7.93 -13.29 -5.92
N LYS A 158 8.57 -14.25 -6.60
CA LYS A 158 9.50 -13.99 -7.71
C LYS A 158 8.78 -13.75 -9.05
N SER A 159 7.56 -14.29 -9.21
CA SER A 159 6.79 -14.19 -10.45
C SER A 159 5.55 -13.34 -10.25
N ARG A 160 5.44 -12.27 -11.05
CA ARG A 160 4.27 -11.37 -11.09
C ARG A 160 2.98 -12.14 -11.38
N THR A 161 3.02 -13.06 -12.34
CA THR A 161 1.85 -13.85 -12.74
C THR A 161 1.31 -14.67 -11.57
N TRP A 162 2.20 -15.33 -10.82
CA TRP A 162 1.81 -16.11 -9.64
C TRP A 162 1.32 -15.23 -8.49
N ALA A 163 1.95 -14.09 -8.27
CA ALA A 163 1.51 -13.11 -7.28
C ALA A 163 0.08 -12.59 -7.60
N LEU A 164 -0.17 -12.24 -8.86
CA LEU A 164 -1.48 -11.82 -9.36
C LEU A 164 -2.52 -12.93 -9.28
N LYS A 165 -2.16 -14.16 -9.65
CA LYS A 165 -3.06 -15.32 -9.55
C LYS A 165 -3.43 -15.60 -8.11
N GLY A 166 -2.45 -15.61 -7.19
CA GLY A 166 -2.70 -15.76 -5.76
C GLY A 166 -3.61 -14.66 -5.21
N TRP A 167 -3.36 -13.41 -5.58
CA TRP A 167 -4.19 -12.25 -5.22
C TRP A 167 -5.63 -12.41 -5.71
N LYS A 168 -5.82 -12.68 -7.00
CA LYS A 168 -7.14 -12.88 -7.60
C LYS A 168 -7.90 -14.03 -6.96
N ILE A 169 -7.25 -15.18 -6.73
CA ILE A 169 -7.88 -16.33 -6.07
C ILE A 169 -8.33 -15.92 -4.67
N ARG A 170 -7.47 -15.30 -3.88
CA ARG A 170 -7.78 -14.96 -2.49
C ARG A 170 -8.84 -13.87 -2.37
N PHE A 171 -8.92 -12.97 -3.35
CA PHE A 171 -9.91 -11.92 -3.44
C PHE A 171 -11.26 -12.41 -4.01
N ALA A 172 -11.24 -13.25 -5.05
CA ALA A 172 -12.44 -13.78 -5.71
C ALA A 172 -13.11 -14.91 -4.93
N SER A 173 -12.33 -15.79 -4.29
CA SER A 173 -12.86 -16.88 -3.44
C SER A 173 -13.67 -16.39 -2.24
N ARG A 174 -13.59 -15.09 -1.91
CA ARG A 174 -14.31 -14.49 -0.77
C ARG A 174 -15.29 -13.36 -1.14
N ARG A 175 -15.47 -13.05 -2.45
CA ARG A 175 -16.49 -12.10 -2.97
C ARG A 175 -17.92 -12.66 -2.96
N ARG A 176 -18.08 -13.98 -2.89
CA ARG A 176 -19.39 -14.67 -2.93
C ARG A 176 -20.19 -14.59 -1.62
N SER A 177 -19.64 -13.98 -0.57
CA SER A 177 -20.35 -13.65 0.66
C SER A 177 -19.99 -12.23 1.10
N THR A 178 -20.86 -11.26 0.82
CA THR A 178 -21.02 -10.03 1.63
C THR A 178 -19.85 -9.02 1.68
N VAL A 179 -19.28 -8.62 0.55
CA VAL A 179 -18.27 -7.52 0.49
C VAL A 179 -18.54 -6.54 -0.64
N SER A 180 -19.76 -6.00 -0.70
CA SER A 180 -20.15 -4.97 -1.67
C SER A 180 -19.83 -3.53 -1.23
N HIS A 181 -19.33 -3.30 -0.01
CA HIS A 181 -19.15 -1.96 0.57
C HIS A 181 -17.75 -1.71 1.17
N LEU A 182 -16.71 -2.40 0.70
CA LEU A 182 -15.36 -1.83 0.86
C LEU A 182 -15.34 -0.55 0.03
N GLY A 183 -15.38 0.61 0.71
CA GLY A 183 -15.40 1.92 0.07
C GLY A 183 -14.39 1.96 -1.07
N ALA A 184 -14.79 2.56 -2.19
CA ALA A 184 -14.10 2.51 -3.49
C ALA A 184 -12.56 2.59 -3.39
N GLN A 185 -12.03 3.35 -2.43
CA GLN A 185 -10.61 3.49 -2.11
C GLN A 185 -9.89 2.19 -1.68
N GLY A 186 -10.50 1.34 -0.86
CA GLY A 186 -9.89 0.08 -0.40
C GLY A 186 -9.81 -1.00 -1.49
N LEU A 187 -10.84 -1.07 -2.35
CA LEU A 187 -10.85 -1.94 -3.52
C LEU A 187 -9.90 -1.41 -4.61
N GLU A 188 -9.91 -0.09 -4.85
CA GLU A 188 -8.97 0.61 -5.74
C GLU A 188 -7.53 0.34 -5.33
N ALA A 189 -7.15 0.50 -4.06
CA ALA A 189 -5.80 0.22 -3.61
C ALA A 189 -5.38 -1.25 -3.76
N MET A 190 -6.32 -2.17 -3.58
CA MET A 190 -6.10 -3.59 -3.80
C MET A 190 -5.97 -3.95 -5.30
N VAL A 191 -6.60 -3.18 -6.19
CA VAL A 191 -6.46 -3.28 -7.65
C VAL A 191 -5.17 -2.58 -8.11
N ILE A 192 -4.83 -1.43 -7.52
CA ILE A 192 -3.61 -0.66 -7.73
C ILE A 192 -2.39 -1.49 -7.34
N LEU A 193 -2.46 -2.30 -6.27
CA LEU A 193 -1.43 -3.27 -5.91
C LEU A 193 -1.20 -4.36 -6.96
N GLY A 194 -2.22 -4.76 -7.71
CA GLY A 194 -2.06 -5.67 -8.84
C GLY A 194 -1.41 -5.00 -10.06
N HIS A 195 -1.71 -3.71 -10.29
CA HIS A 195 -1.14 -2.95 -11.41
C HIS A 195 0.29 -2.48 -11.13
N ALA A 196 0.61 -2.17 -9.89
CA ALA A 196 1.89 -1.61 -9.44
C ALA A 196 2.75 -2.61 -8.65
N MET A 197 2.60 -3.90 -8.94
CA MET A 197 3.65 -4.86 -8.59
C MET A 197 4.91 -4.48 -9.39
N PRO A 198 5.99 -4.02 -8.76
CA PRO A 198 7.24 -3.80 -9.47
C PRO A 198 7.64 -5.08 -10.19
N ALA A 199 8.17 -4.93 -11.41
CA ALA A 199 9.10 -5.89 -11.95
C ALA A 199 10.14 -6.19 -10.86
N CYS A 200 10.24 -7.47 -10.49
CA CYS A 200 11.25 -7.97 -9.58
C CYS A 200 12.60 -7.58 -10.19
N SER A 201 13.25 -6.53 -9.69
CA SER A 201 14.63 -6.23 -10.06
C SER A 201 15.48 -7.34 -9.46
N HIS A 202 15.88 -8.25 -10.34
CA HIS A 202 17.06 -9.07 -10.14
C HIS A 202 18.24 -8.14 -9.84
N GLU A 203 18.81 -8.30 -8.65
CA GLU A 203 20.25 -8.13 -8.47
C GLU A 203 20.77 -9.50 -8.03
N LYS A 204 21.10 -10.32 -9.03
CA LYS A 204 22.06 -11.40 -8.90
C LYS A 204 23.24 -11.04 -9.80
N SER A 205 24.29 -10.51 -9.19
CA SER A 205 25.67 -10.54 -9.69
C SER A 205 26.57 -10.27 -8.48
N GLY A 206 27.44 -11.15 -8.02
CA GLY A 206 27.80 -12.47 -8.50
C GLY A 206 28.49 -13.23 -7.37
N GLN A 207 28.43 -14.55 -7.47
CA GLN A 207 29.40 -15.46 -6.88
C GLN A 207 29.93 -16.30 -8.03
N ASP A 208 31.25 -16.55 -7.98
CA ASP A 208 32.05 -17.52 -8.74
C ASP A 208 32.59 -17.02 -10.10
N HIS A 209 33.83 -16.50 -10.13
CA HIS A 209 35.10 -17.24 -10.13
C HIS A 209 36.26 -16.34 -9.70
#